data_AF-A0A1D2VMI7-F1
#
_entry.id   AF-A0A1D2VMI7-F1
#
_cell.length_a   1.000
_cell.length_b   1.000
_cell.length_c   1.000
_cell.angle_alpha   90.00
_cell.angle_beta   90.00
_cell.angle_gamma   90.00
#
_symmetry.space_group_name_H-M   'P 1'
#
loop_
_entity.id
_entity.type
_entity.pdbx_description
1 polymer ?
#
loop_
_entity_poly.entity_id
_entity_poly.type
_entity_poly.pdbx_seq_one_letter_code
_entity_poly.pdbx_strand_id
1 'polypeptide(L)'
;MENYDKFNEKIKDKSLLNQSLSSNLQILKNDSAIIDEKIQKIKENLQYNITQTEKINKELISKENLRRNLHNQYQDLKGNIRVFCRIRPSINTNEKLLSMEFPDEFDENKEILIKEPITMEKLNQFGTNPINTTNYNNRGNNYNSVIHSFEFDRIFGMDTNNAEIFDEISQLVKTSLYGFNVCIFAYGQTGSGKTYTMSNLKDGMIPKAVNQIFDTINDSTIKLKGWNYKIYGQFLEIYNETIHDLLNNNNNKDDKKKKLKYEIRHDPLNEKTIITNLSEIELLDVDMVNEILIKANNNRSVASTKSNERSSRSHSIFRIKIVGENPMTRENTEGILNLIDLAGSERLSQSQVTGERLKETQAINKSLSCLGDVIYALGNNNTPNGHNSISNSNHIPFRNSKLTYLLQYSLSGKSKTLMFVTIPPFEKNFNETLNSLRFAKKVNNTKICNANGSRKKRNE
;
A
#
# COMPACT_ATOMS: atom_id res chain seq x y z
N MET A 1 103.80 1.14 31.59
CA MET A 1 103.41 0.86 30.20
C MET A 1 102.00 0.27 30.11
N GLU A 2 101.66 -0.80 30.84
CA GLU A 2 100.31 -1.43 30.82
C GLU A 2 99.09 -0.49 30.98
N ASN A 3 99.14 0.51 31.85
CA ASN A 3 98.02 1.45 32.04
C ASN A 3 97.81 2.40 30.86
N TYR A 4 98.85 2.69 30.08
CA TYR A 4 98.79 3.58 28.92
C TYR A 4 98.22 2.83 27.70
N ASP A 5 98.58 1.54 27.55
CA ASP A 5 98.07 0.68 26.50
C ASP A 5 96.57 0.39 26.68
N LYS A 6 96.13 0.08 27.92
CA LYS A 6 94.68 -0.05 28.25
C LYS A 6 93.88 1.22 28.02
N PHE A 7 94.49 2.40 28.20
CA PHE A 7 93.84 3.68 27.95
C PHE A 7 93.67 3.95 26.45
N ASN A 8 94.70 3.68 25.65
CA ASN A 8 94.65 3.80 24.19
C ASN A 8 93.67 2.80 23.56
N GLU A 9 93.59 1.58 24.09
CA GLU A 9 92.61 0.57 23.67
C GLU A 9 91.17 1.04 23.91
N LYS A 10 90.87 1.60 25.09
CA LYS A 10 89.56 2.23 25.40
C LYS A 10 89.21 3.40 24.47
N ILE A 11 90.19 4.21 24.07
CA ILE A 11 89.96 5.31 23.11
C ILE A 11 89.61 4.75 21.73
N LYS A 12 90.32 3.70 21.30
CA LYS A 12 90.08 3.03 20.03
C LYS A 12 88.70 2.38 19.98
N ASP A 13 88.28 1.71 21.06
CA ASP A 13 86.94 1.13 21.20
C ASP A 13 85.84 2.21 21.17
N LYS A 14 86.03 3.33 21.87
CA LYS A 14 85.11 4.48 21.81
C LYS A 14 85.02 5.08 20.41
N SER A 15 86.14 5.17 19.68
CA SER A 15 86.18 5.65 18.30
C SER A 15 85.38 4.75 17.37
N LEU A 16 85.59 3.42 17.47
CA LEU A 16 84.84 2.41 16.71
C LEU A 16 83.34 2.46 17.02
N LEU A 17 82.99 2.58 18.30
CA LEU A 17 81.59 2.70 18.73
C LEU A 17 80.93 3.97 18.17
N ASN A 18 81.62 5.12 18.18
CA ASN A 18 81.11 6.37 17.60
C ASN A 18 80.93 6.29 16.07
N GLN A 19 81.83 5.60 15.36
CA GLN A 19 81.70 5.34 13.93
C GLN A 19 80.48 4.45 13.63
N SER A 20 80.27 3.40 14.44
CA SER A 20 79.10 2.54 14.33
C SER A 20 77.80 3.30 14.63
N LEU A 21 77.77 4.11 15.68
CA LEU A 21 76.62 4.95 16.05
C LEU A 21 76.26 5.96 14.96
N SER A 22 77.27 6.58 14.35
CA SER A 22 77.07 7.54 13.26
C SER A 22 76.50 6.86 12.00
N SER A 23 77.00 5.65 11.70
CA SER A 23 76.47 4.83 10.59
C SER A 23 75.01 4.44 10.83
N ASN A 24 74.68 3.99 12.05
CA ASN A 24 73.30 3.66 12.44
C ASN A 24 72.37 4.88 12.40
N LEU A 25 72.84 6.05 12.85
CA LEU A 25 72.09 7.32 12.76
C LEU A 25 71.79 7.69 11.31
N GLN A 26 72.70 7.42 10.38
CA GLN A 26 72.50 7.72 8.97
C GLN A 26 71.51 6.76 8.30
N ILE A 27 71.55 5.48 8.66
CA ILE A 27 70.53 4.49 8.24
C ILE A 27 69.14 4.91 8.74
N LEU A 28 69.02 5.24 10.04
CA LEU A 28 67.75 5.68 10.63
C LEU A 28 67.20 6.96 9.98
N LYS A 29 68.08 7.90 9.59
CA LYS A 29 67.66 9.10 8.84
C LYS A 29 67.10 8.76 7.46
N ASN A 30 67.73 7.83 6.75
CA ASN A 30 67.26 7.39 5.44
C ASN A 30 65.92 6.64 5.55
N ASP A 31 65.79 5.76 6.55
CA ASP A 31 64.54 5.05 6.81
C ASP A 31 63.40 6.02 7.17
N SER A 32 63.69 7.06 7.97
CA SER A 32 62.72 8.12 8.29
C SER A 32 62.24 8.84 7.03
N ALA A 33 63.15 9.20 6.11
CA ALA A 33 62.79 9.88 4.88
C ALA A 33 61.89 9.01 3.97
N ILE A 34 62.17 7.70 3.88
CA ILE A 34 61.35 6.75 3.12
C ILE A 34 59.95 6.62 3.75
N ILE A 35 59.86 6.61 5.07
CA ILE A 35 58.58 6.55 5.79
C ILE A 35 57.77 7.82 5.52
N ASP A 36 58.39 9.00 5.55
CA ASP A 36 57.73 10.27 5.27
C ASP A 36 57.18 10.33 3.84
N GLU A 37 57.93 9.84 2.85
CA GLU A 37 57.47 9.73 1.46
C GLU A 37 56.25 8.79 1.34
N LYS A 38 56.29 7.64 2.02
CA LYS A 38 55.15 6.70 2.06
C LYS A 38 53.92 7.33 2.70
N ILE A 39 54.09 8.05 3.81
CA ILE A 39 53.00 8.76 4.50
C ILE A 39 52.38 9.81 3.57
N GLN A 40 53.21 10.58 2.85
CA GLN A 40 52.73 11.59 1.92
C GLN A 40 51.91 10.95 0.79
N LYS A 41 52.39 9.87 0.21
CA LYS A 41 51.68 9.13 -0.84
C LYS A 41 50.35 8.53 -0.35
N ILE A 42 50.32 8.02 0.88
CA ILE A 42 49.08 7.52 1.51
C ILE A 42 48.08 8.67 1.71
N LYS A 43 48.53 9.84 2.17
CA LYS A 43 47.66 11.02 2.35
C LYS A 43 47.05 11.47 1.03
N GLU A 44 47.84 11.52 -0.03
CA GLU A 44 47.36 11.90 -1.37
C GLU A 44 46.32 10.92 -1.89
N ASN A 45 46.58 9.61 -1.77
CA ASN A 45 45.62 8.57 -2.15
C ASN A 45 44.33 8.66 -1.32
N LEU A 46 44.45 8.91 -0.02
CA LEU A 46 43.30 9.04 0.88
C LEU A 46 42.45 10.27 0.53
N GLN A 47 43.09 11.40 0.25
CA GLN A 47 42.41 12.62 -0.19
C GLN A 47 41.69 12.39 -1.53
N TYR A 48 42.35 11.73 -2.48
CA TYR A 48 41.73 11.36 -3.75
C TYR A 48 40.49 10.48 -3.52
N ASN A 49 40.59 9.43 -2.70
CA ASN A 49 39.48 8.53 -2.40
C ASN A 49 38.31 9.25 -1.71
N ILE A 50 38.57 10.19 -0.81
CA ILE A 50 37.54 11.03 -0.18
C ILE A 50 36.78 11.82 -1.26
N THR A 51 37.51 12.53 -2.13
CA THR A 51 36.86 13.34 -3.20
C THR A 51 36.04 12.50 -4.17
N GLN A 52 36.51 11.30 -4.52
CA GLN A 52 35.74 10.38 -5.37
C GLN A 52 34.48 9.88 -4.65
N THR A 53 34.58 9.53 -3.36
CA THR A 53 33.44 9.09 -2.55
C THR A 53 32.38 10.18 -2.44
N GLU A 54 32.77 11.44 -2.22
CA GLU A 54 31.84 12.57 -2.20
C GLU A 54 31.12 12.78 -3.54
N LYS A 55 31.85 12.64 -4.66
CA LYS A 55 31.28 12.76 -6.00
C LYS A 55 30.25 11.66 -6.27
N ILE A 56 30.59 10.41 -5.95
CA ILE A 56 29.69 9.26 -6.10
C ILE A 56 28.45 9.44 -5.22
N ASN A 57 28.60 9.88 -3.97
CA ASN A 57 27.48 10.10 -3.06
C ASN A 57 26.51 11.18 -3.57
N LYS A 58 27.02 12.28 -4.12
CA LYS A 58 26.18 13.31 -4.76
C LYS A 58 25.40 12.77 -5.95
N GLU A 59 26.03 11.93 -6.78
CA GLU A 59 25.38 11.30 -7.93
C GLU A 59 24.33 10.25 -7.50
N LEU A 60 24.59 9.50 -6.42
CA LEU A 60 23.62 8.55 -5.86
C LEU A 60 22.35 9.26 -5.37
N ILE A 61 22.49 10.40 -4.69
CA ILE A 61 21.35 11.21 -4.22
C ILE A 61 20.53 11.72 -5.41
N SER A 62 21.18 12.25 -6.46
CA SER A 62 20.46 12.78 -7.63
C SER A 62 19.74 11.68 -8.41
N LYS A 63 20.36 10.51 -8.58
CA LYS A 63 19.74 9.32 -9.19
C LYS A 63 18.57 8.79 -8.37
N GLU A 64 18.66 8.79 -7.05
CA GLU A 64 17.55 8.39 -6.17
C GLU A 64 16.36 9.33 -6.33
N ASN A 65 16.58 10.65 -6.35
CA ASN A 65 15.51 11.63 -6.58
C ASN A 65 14.87 11.48 -7.96
N LEU A 66 15.68 11.22 -9.01
CA LEU A 66 15.15 10.93 -10.35
C LEU A 66 14.30 9.66 -10.35
N ARG A 67 14.76 8.59 -9.68
CA ARG A 67 14.03 7.32 -9.57
C ARG A 67 12.68 7.50 -8.89
N ARG A 68 12.60 8.30 -7.82
CA ARG A 68 11.34 8.64 -7.14
C ARG A 68 10.37 9.39 -8.05
N ASN A 69 10.87 10.37 -8.81
CA ASN A 69 10.07 11.12 -9.76
C ASN A 69 9.54 10.25 -10.89
N LEU A 70 10.40 9.42 -11.50
CA LEU A 70 10.01 8.48 -12.56
C LEU A 70 9.01 7.44 -12.05
N HIS A 71 9.20 6.94 -10.82
CA HIS A 71 8.24 6.02 -10.20
C HIS A 71 6.86 6.67 -10.07
N ASN A 72 6.79 7.91 -9.55
CA ASN A 72 5.50 8.58 -9.43
C ASN A 72 4.86 8.86 -10.80
N GLN A 73 5.63 9.27 -11.81
CA GLN A 73 5.13 9.44 -13.18
C GLN A 73 4.59 8.13 -13.76
N TYR A 74 5.29 7.03 -13.54
CA TYR A 74 4.85 5.70 -13.95
C TYR A 74 3.52 5.31 -13.26
N GLN A 75 3.37 5.61 -11.97
CA GLN A 75 2.12 5.37 -11.25
C GLN A 75 0.98 6.29 -11.73
N ASP A 76 1.27 7.56 -12.02
CA ASP A 76 0.29 8.49 -12.59
C ASP A 76 -0.20 8.02 -13.97
N LEU A 77 0.70 7.47 -14.81
CA LEU A 77 0.37 6.91 -16.13
C LEU A 77 -0.47 5.64 -16.03
N LYS A 78 -0.20 4.78 -15.04
CA LYS A 78 -1.07 3.62 -14.73
C LYS A 78 -2.45 4.03 -14.22
N GLY A 79 -2.61 5.27 -13.76
CA GLY A 79 -3.85 5.78 -13.20
C GLY A 79 -3.81 5.86 -11.66
N ASN A 80 -4.33 6.96 -11.13
CA ASN A 80 -4.42 7.20 -9.69
C ASN A 80 -5.45 6.29 -8.99
N ILE A 81 -6.48 5.86 -9.71
CA ILE A 81 -7.44 4.86 -9.24
C ILE A 81 -7.32 3.67 -10.17
N ARG A 82 -7.07 2.49 -9.59
CA ARG A 82 -7.03 1.21 -10.28
C ARG A 82 -8.00 0.24 -9.64
N VAL A 83 -8.49 -0.71 -10.42
CA VAL A 83 -9.41 -1.76 -9.98
C VAL A 83 -8.89 -3.11 -10.41
N PHE A 84 -8.69 -4.01 -9.46
CA PHE A 84 -8.36 -5.42 -9.69
C PHE A 84 -9.54 -6.31 -9.36
N CYS A 85 -9.88 -7.22 -10.25
CA CYS A 85 -10.83 -8.29 -9.96
C CYS A 85 -10.08 -9.52 -9.47
N ARG A 86 -10.56 -10.13 -8.38
CA ARG A 86 -10.00 -11.37 -7.85
C ARG A 86 -11.09 -12.40 -7.64
N ILE A 87 -10.95 -13.55 -8.30
CA ILE A 87 -11.83 -14.69 -8.12
C ILE A 87 -11.19 -15.59 -7.06
N ARG A 88 -11.89 -15.88 -5.96
CA ARG A 88 -11.31 -16.76 -4.95
C ARG A 88 -11.30 -18.23 -5.41
N PRO A 89 -10.36 -19.06 -4.91
CA PRO A 89 -10.36 -20.49 -5.19
C PRO A 89 -11.68 -21.18 -4.77
N SER A 90 -12.04 -22.23 -5.51
CA SER A 90 -13.13 -23.14 -5.13
C SER A 90 -12.60 -24.19 -4.17
N ILE A 91 -12.82 -23.96 -2.88
CA ILE A 91 -12.42 -24.89 -1.81
C ILE A 91 -13.43 -26.05 -1.68
N ASN A 92 -14.67 -25.86 -2.17
CA ASN A 92 -15.75 -26.85 -2.10
C ASN A 92 -16.15 -27.30 -3.51
N THR A 93 -15.88 -28.56 -3.85
CA THR A 93 -16.16 -29.17 -5.17
C THR A 93 -17.65 -29.46 -5.43
N ASN A 94 -18.51 -29.37 -4.41
CA ASN A 94 -19.92 -29.74 -4.52
C ASN A 94 -20.85 -28.59 -4.97
N GLU A 95 -20.33 -27.37 -5.11
CA GLU A 95 -21.12 -26.21 -5.51
C GLU A 95 -20.94 -25.90 -7.00
N LYS A 96 -22.04 -25.59 -7.68
CA LYS A 96 -22.01 -25.29 -9.12
C LYS A 96 -21.26 -24.00 -9.40
N LEU A 97 -20.22 -24.10 -10.23
CA LEU A 97 -19.39 -22.97 -10.64
C LEU A 97 -20.14 -22.07 -11.62
N LEU A 98 -19.94 -20.77 -11.48
CA LEU A 98 -20.42 -19.76 -12.40
C LEU A 98 -19.58 -19.80 -13.68
N SER A 99 -20.24 -19.78 -14.83
CA SER A 99 -19.56 -19.74 -16.13
C SER A 99 -18.90 -18.36 -16.32
N MET A 100 -17.57 -18.35 -16.25
CA MET A 100 -16.71 -17.19 -16.50
C MET A 100 -15.77 -17.50 -17.67
N GLU A 101 -15.60 -16.55 -18.58
CA GLU A 101 -14.65 -16.64 -19.70
C GLU A 101 -13.72 -15.41 -19.68
N PHE A 102 -12.46 -15.61 -20.05
CA PHE A 102 -11.41 -14.57 -20.09
C PHE A 102 -10.91 -14.44 -21.53
N PRO A 103 -11.50 -13.54 -22.34
CA PRO A 103 -11.16 -13.41 -23.76
C PRO A 103 -9.69 -13.05 -24.01
N ASP A 104 -9.06 -12.41 -23.04
CA ASP A 104 -7.71 -11.86 -23.07
C ASP A 104 -6.78 -12.54 -22.05
N GLU A 105 -6.99 -13.83 -21.77
CA GLU A 105 -6.12 -14.60 -20.85
C GLU A 105 -4.63 -14.53 -21.25
N PHE A 106 -4.36 -14.42 -22.56
CA PHE A 106 -3.01 -14.28 -23.11
C PHE A 106 -2.49 -12.83 -23.16
N ASP A 107 -3.31 -11.83 -22.83
CA ASP A 107 -3.00 -10.40 -22.90
C ASP A 107 -3.44 -9.66 -21.62
N GLU A 108 -2.57 -9.63 -20.61
CA GLU A 108 -2.72 -8.97 -19.29
C GLU A 108 -3.95 -9.37 -18.44
N ASN A 109 -4.90 -10.16 -18.97
CA ASN A 109 -6.13 -10.64 -18.34
C ASN A 109 -6.93 -9.49 -17.69
N LYS A 110 -7.59 -8.69 -18.53
CA LYS A 110 -8.33 -7.48 -18.17
C LYS A 110 -9.82 -7.61 -18.39
N GLU A 111 -10.28 -8.54 -19.22
CA GLU A 111 -11.70 -8.73 -19.53
C GLU A 111 -12.24 -10.03 -18.92
N ILE A 112 -13.43 -9.93 -18.30
CA ILE A 112 -14.20 -11.08 -17.83
C ILE A 112 -15.61 -11.05 -18.40
N LEU A 113 -16.02 -12.18 -18.98
CA LEU A 113 -17.38 -12.44 -19.42
C LEU A 113 -18.06 -13.37 -18.43
N ILE A 114 -19.24 -12.98 -17.93
CA ILE A 114 -20.03 -13.80 -17.01
C ILE A 114 -21.36 -14.14 -17.65
N LYS A 115 -21.67 -15.44 -17.75
CA LYS A 115 -22.96 -15.91 -18.26
C LYS A 115 -23.98 -16.01 -17.13
N GLU A 116 -25.15 -15.43 -17.34
CA GLU A 116 -26.26 -15.53 -16.41
C GLU A 116 -26.78 -16.98 -16.32
N PRO A 117 -26.88 -17.57 -15.11
CA PRO A 117 -27.47 -18.89 -14.93
C PRO A 117 -28.94 -18.90 -15.37
N ILE A 118 -29.30 -19.87 -16.23
CA ILE A 118 -30.69 -20.05 -16.68
C ILE A 118 -31.47 -20.75 -15.56
N THR A 119 -32.51 -20.10 -15.03
CA THR A 119 -33.43 -20.71 -14.06
C THR A 119 -34.63 -21.35 -14.76
N MET A 120 -35.19 -22.40 -14.17
CA MET A 120 -36.42 -23.06 -14.66
C MET A 120 -37.62 -22.10 -14.74
N GLU A 121 -37.69 -21.10 -13.86
CA GLU A 121 -38.71 -20.05 -13.91
C GLU A 121 -38.60 -19.16 -15.16
N LYS A 122 -37.37 -18.80 -15.57
CA LYS A 122 -37.15 -18.08 -16.84
C LYS A 122 -37.49 -18.96 -18.04
N LEU A 123 -37.11 -20.25 -18.01
CA LEU A 123 -37.49 -21.21 -19.06
C LEU A 123 -39.02 -21.30 -19.23
N ASN A 124 -39.78 -21.19 -18.14
CA ASN A 124 -41.25 -21.20 -18.17
C ASN A 124 -41.87 -19.85 -18.58
N GLN A 125 -41.24 -18.70 -18.27
CA GLN A 125 -41.68 -17.38 -18.74
C GLN A 125 -41.43 -17.15 -20.23
N PHE A 126 -40.39 -17.78 -20.81
CA PHE A 126 -40.10 -17.74 -22.24
C PHE A 126 -40.96 -18.72 -23.07
N GLY A 127 -42.20 -18.97 -22.63
CA GLY A 127 -43.21 -19.65 -23.43
C GLY A 127 -43.37 -18.99 -24.81
N THR A 128 -42.88 -19.67 -25.85
CA THR A 128 -43.32 -19.56 -27.25
C THR A 128 -43.18 -18.23 -28.01
N ASN A 129 -42.35 -17.25 -27.61
CA ASN A 129 -42.05 -16.12 -28.51
C ASN A 129 -40.60 -15.61 -28.38
N PRO A 130 -39.71 -15.86 -29.36
CA PRO A 130 -38.39 -15.28 -29.38
C PRO A 130 -38.47 -13.81 -29.82
N ILE A 131 -38.19 -12.89 -28.90
CA ILE A 131 -37.94 -11.49 -29.27
C ILE A 131 -36.49 -11.40 -29.72
N ASN A 132 -36.33 -11.12 -31.02
CA ASN A 132 -35.06 -10.85 -31.67
C ASN A 132 -34.44 -9.54 -31.15
N THR A 133 -33.31 -9.64 -30.47
CA THR A 133 -32.33 -8.54 -30.40
C THR A 133 -30.93 -9.09 -30.71
N THR A 134 -30.65 -9.02 -32.01
CA THR A 134 -29.38 -8.91 -32.75
C THR A 134 -28.27 -9.95 -32.56
N ASN A 135 -28.23 -10.88 -33.53
CA ASN A 135 -27.12 -11.18 -34.44
C ASN A 135 -25.77 -11.63 -33.86
N TYR A 136 -25.55 -12.95 -33.85
CA TYR A 136 -24.55 -13.59 -34.73
C TYR A 136 -24.96 -15.06 -34.98
N ASN A 137 -24.81 -15.51 -36.23
CA ASN A 137 -25.32 -16.77 -36.77
C ASN A 137 -24.72 -18.03 -36.12
N ASN A 138 -25.56 -18.93 -35.58
CA ASN A 138 -25.74 -20.29 -36.12
C ASN A 138 -26.67 -21.17 -35.26
N ARG A 139 -27.67 -21.72 -35.95
CA ARG A 139 -28.52 -22.91 -35.72
C ARG A 139 -28.34 -23.70 -34.40
N GLY A 140 -29.41 -23.69 -33.61
CA GLY A 140 -29.67 -24.55 -32.45
C GLY A 140 -30.64 -23.81 -31.55
N ASN A 141 -31.59 -24.49 -30.90
CA ASN A 141 -32.53 -23.90 -29.94
C ASN A 141 -31.77 -23.34 -28.73
N ASN A 142 -31.17 -22.16 -28.88
CA ASN A 142 -30.36 -21.53 -27.86
C ASN A 142 -31.25 -20.58 -27.06
N TYR A 143 -31.57 -20.99 -25.85
CA TYR A 143 -31.88 -20.04 -24.79
C TYR A 143 -30.67 -19.09 -24.70
N ASN A 144 -30.79 -17.88 -25.22
CA ASN A 144 -29.69 -16.90 -25.22
C ASN A 144 -29.37 -16.54 -23.76
N SER A 145 -28.34 -17.17 -23.19
CA SER A 145 -27.80 -16.78 -21.89
C SER A 145 -27.30 -15.34 -21.98
N VAL A 146 -27.78 -14.47 -21.11
CA VAL A 146 -27.31 -13.08 -21.04
C VAL A 146 -25.84 -13.09 -20.62
N ILE A 147 -24.97 -12.47 -21.41
CA ILE A 147 -23.53 -12.34 -21.13
C ILE A 147 -23.26 -10.93 -20.62
N HIS A 148 -22.56 -10.83 -19.50
CA HIS A 148 -22.11 -9.57 -18.92
C HIS A 148 -20.59 -9.43 -19.07
N SER A 149 -20.14 -8.39 -19.79
CA SER A 149 -18.71 -8.05 -19.94
C SER A 149 -18.28 -6.95 -18.97
N PHE A 150 -17.13 -7.17 -18.34
CA PHE A 150 -16.45 -6.22 -17.46
C PHE A 150 -14.96 -6.15 -17.79
N GLU A 151 -14.41 -4.94 -17.74
CA GLU A 151 -13.00 -4.66 -17.97
C GLU A 151 -12.40 -3.97 -16.74
N PHE A 152 -11.22 -4.42 -16.33
CA PHE A 152 -10.47 -3.95 -15.16
C PHE A 152 -8.99 -3.79 -15.47
N ASP A 153 -8.22 -3.16 -14.58
CA ASP A 153 -6.77 -3.05 -14.76
C ASP A 153 -6.08 -4.41 -14.77
N ARG A 154 -6.62 -5.38 -14.03
CA ARG A 154 -6.15 -6.76 -13.97
C ARG A 154 -7.21 -7.68 -13.34
N ILE A 155 -7.27 -8.91 -13.82
CA ILE A 155 -8.14 -9.97 -13.33
C ILE A 155 -7.30 -11.15 -12.90
N PHE A 156 -7.53 -11.60 -11.67
CA PHE A 156 -6.85 -12.75 -11.07
C PHE A 156 -7.82 -13.93 -11.00
N GLY A 157 -7.45 -15.00 -11.68
CA GLY A 157 -8.20 -16.25 -11.72
C GLY A 157 -8.15 -17.00 -10.39
N MET A 158 -8.84 -18.14 -10.35
CA MET A 158 -8.96 -18.97 -9.14
C MET A 158 -7.63 -19.58 -8.68
N ASP A 159 -6.68 -19.73 -9.60
CA ASP A 159 -5.38 -20.35 -9.34
C ASP A 159 -4.31 -19.34 -8.88
N THR A 160 -4.61 -18.04 -8.95
CA THR A 160 -3.66 -16.98 -8.57
C THR A 160 -3.51 -16.88 -7.05
N ASN A 161 -2.28 -17.07 -6.58
CA ASN A 161 -1.93 -16.93 -5.16
C ASN A 161 -1.68 -15.47 -4.75
N ASN A 162 -1.57 -15.21 -3.44
CA ASN A 162 -1.33 -13.86 -2.94
C ASN A 162 0.05 -13.29 -3.31
N ALA A 163 1.06 -14.11 -3.61
CA ALA A 163 2.39 -13.63 -3.98
C ALA A 163 2.35 -12.95 -5.35
N GLU A 164 1.76 -13.60 -6.35
CA GLU A 164 1.58 -13.06 -7.69
C GLU A 164 0.75 -11.77 -7.69
N ILE A 165 -0.31 -11.71 -6.87
CA ILE A 165 -1.12 -10.49 -6.72
C ILE A 165 -0.30 -9.35 -6.10
N PHE A 166 0.57 -9.69 -5.14
CA PHE A 166 1.37 -8.69 -4.44
C PHE A 166 2.43 -8.04 -5.33
N ASP A 167 2.91 -8.70 -6.39
CA ASP A 167 3.88 -8.11 -7.32
C ASP A 167 3.37 -6.79 -7.92
N GLU A 168 2.07 -6.70 -8.22
CA GLU A 168 1.42 -5.45 -8.65
C GLU A 168 1.32 -4.40 -7.53
N ILE A 169 1.04 -4.84 -6.32
CA ILE A 169 0.89 -3.98 -5.14
C ILE A 169 2.24 -3.42 -4.69
N SER A 170 3.33 -4.15 -4.93
CA SER A 170 4.67 -3.83 -4.45
C SER A 170 5.10 -2.41 -4.84
N GLN A 171 4.66 -1.94 -6.01
CA GLN A 171 4.96 -0.61 -6.50
C GLN A 171 4.18 0.48 -5.76
N LEU A 172 2.96 0.19 -5.31
CA LEU A 172 2.17 1.10 -4.47
C LEU A 172 2.79 1.21 -3.06
N VAL A 173 3.31 0.12 -2.50
CA VAL A 173 4.05 0.17 -1.22
C VAL A 173 5.28 1.06 -1.35
N LYS A 174 6.02 0.97 -2.47
CA LYS A 174 7.14 1.90 -2.78
C LYS A 174 6.69 3.36 -2.89
N THR A 175 5.51 3.61 -3.45
CA THR A 175 4.93 4.96 -3.50
C THR A 175 4.76 5.56 -2.10
N SER A 176 4.30 4.75 -1.13
CA SER A 176 4.23 5.18 0.27
C SER A 176 5.59 5.46 0.90
N LEU A 177 6.62 4.66 0.59
CA LEU A 177 8.00 4.92 1.03
C LEU A 177 8.57 6.25 0.51
N TYR A 178 8.06 6.76 -0.62
CA TYR A 178 8.45 8.07 -1.18
C TYR A 178 7.62 9.24 -0.64
N GLY A 179 6.77 9.00 0.36
CA GLY A 179 6.01 10.07 1.02
C GLY A 179 4.65 10.35 0.40
N PHE A 180 4.09 9.43 -0.39
CA PHE A 180 2.75 9.57 -0.95
C PHE A 180 1.72 8.78 -0.15
N ASN A 181 0.49 9.27 -0.14
CA ASN A 181 -0.64 8.55 0.42
C ASN A 181 -1.10 7.46 -0.55
N VAL A 182 -1.30 6.26 -0.03
CA VAL A 182 -1.78 5.11 -0.78
C VAL A 182 -2.95 4.48 -0.04
N CYS A 183 -3.94 4.04 -0.80
CA CYS A 183 -5.14 3.39 -0.31
C CYS A 183 -5.35 2.10 -1.08
N ILE A 184 -5.41 0.98 -0.37
CA ILE A 184 -5.70 -0.33 -0.96
C ILE A 184 -6.88 -0.88 -0.17
N PHE A 185 -8.00 -1.13 -0.85
CA PHE A 185 -9.19 -1.65 -0.20
C PHE A 185 -9.77 -2.87 -0.91
N ALA A 186 -10.23 -3.83 -0.13
CA ALA A 186 -10.94 -5.01 -0.62
C ALA A 186 -12.46 -4.83 -0.46
N TYR A 187 -13.19 -5.07 -1.54
CA TYR A 187 -14.63 -4.91 -1.67
C TYR A 187 -15.26 -6.19 -2.24
N GLY A 188 -16.47 -6.50 -1.79
CA GLY A 188 -17.24 -7.67 -2.25
C GLY A 188 -18.13 -8.22 -1.13
N GLN A 189 -18.99 -9.18 -1.46
CA GLN A 189 -19.89 -9.79 -0.48
C GLN A 189 -19.13 -10.55 0.63
N THR A 190 -19.80 -10.86 1.72
CA THR A 190 -19.27 -11.79 2.73
C THR A 190 -18.93 -13.14 2.10
N GLY A 191 -17.78 -13.71 2.50
CA GLY A 191 -17.27 -14.97 1.94
C GLY A 191 -16.63 -14.88 0.54
N SER A 192 -16.47 -13.69 -0.04
CA SER A 192 -15.84 -13.50 -1.35
C SER A 192 -14.31 -13.54 -1.34
N GLY A 193 -13.66 -13.42 -0.18
CA GLY A 193 -12.19 -13.48 -0.05
C GLY A 193 -11.49 -12.17 0.33
N LYS A 194 -12.23 -11.12 0.72
CA LYS A 194 -11.65 -9.83 1.19
C LYS A 194 -10.59 -10.00 2.29
N THR A 195 -10.98 -10.59 3.42
CA THR A 195 -10.09 -10.80 4.56
C THR A 195 -8.92 -11.73 4.25
N TYR A 196 -9.12 -12.77 3.42
CA TYR A 196 -8.03 -13.63 2.95
C TYR A 196 -7.02 -12.86 2.08
N THR A 197 -7.51 -11.94 1.24
CA THR A 197 -6.66 -11.06 0.44
C THR A 197 -5.85 -10.13 1.34
N MET A 198 -6.51 -9.43 2.26
CA MET A 198 -5.87 -8.36 3.03
C MET A 198 -5.04 -8.86 4.22
N SER A 199 -5.62 -9.76 5.02
CA SER A 199 -5.18 -10.00 6.41
C SER A 199 -4.85 -11.48 6.69
N ASN A 200 -4.74 -12.33 5.67
CA ASN A 200 -4.26 -13.69 5.87
C ASN A 200 -2.86 -13.64 6.50
N LEU A 201 -2.68 -14.26 7.66
CA LEU A 201 -1.44 -14.16 8.45
C LEU A 201 -0.20 -14.68 7.71
N LYS A 202 -0.40 -15.63 6.78
CA LYS A 202 0.70 -16.24 6.03
C LYS A 202 1.19 -15.37 4.87
N ASP A 203 0.25 -14.87 4.06
CA ASP A 203 0.59 -14.27 2.77
C ASP A 203 -0.36 -13.14 2.33
N GLY A 204 -1.18 -12.60 3.24
CA GLY A 204 -2.06 -11.47 2.92
C GLY A 204 -1.30 -10.19 2.56
N MET A 205 -2.00 -9.22 1.98
CA MET A 205 -1.39 -7.96 1.53
C MET A 205 -0.80 -7.14 2.68
N ILE A 206 -1.38 -7.19 3.89
CA ILE A 206 -0.84 -6.49 5.05
C ILE A 206 0.54 -7.07 5.47
N PRO A 207 0.69 -8.38 5.79
CA PRO A 207 2.00 -8.94 6.08
C PRO A 207 3.01 -8.75 4.94
N LYS A 208 2.60 -8.93 3.67
CA LYS A 208 3.51 -8.74 2.52
C LYS A 208 3.97 -7.30 2.36
N ALA A 209 3.07 -6.31 2.52
CA ALA A 209 3.44 -4.90 2.44
C ALA A 209 4.44 -4.52 3.54
N VAL A 210 4.24 -5.02 4.75
CA VAL A 210 5.13 -4.77 5.88
C VAL A 210 6.49 -5.44 5.68
N ASN A 211 6.53 -6.70 5.24
CA ASN A 211 7.77 -7.38 4.85
C ASN A 211 8.55 -6.53 3.84
N GLN A 212 7.91 -6.10 2.75
CA GLN A 212 8.57 -5.28 1.75
C GLN A 212 9.08 -3.95 2.30
N ILE A 213 8.32 -3.29 3.19
CA ILE A 213 8.76 -2.05 3.86
C ILE A 213 10.03 -2.32 4.65
N PHE A 214 10.05 -3.36 5.49
CA PHE A 214 11.22 -3.71 6.29
C PHE A 214 12.42 -4.13 5.45
N ASP A 215 12.21 -4.96 4.43
CA ASP A 215 13.25 -5.35 3.47
C ASP A 215 13.86 -4.11 2.79
N THR A 216 13.02 -3.14 2.41
CA THR A 216 13.49 -1.93 1.76
C THR A 216 14.27 -1.02 2.73
N ILE A 217 13.79 -0.79 3.95
CA ILE A 217 14.46 0.12 4.90
C ILE A 217 15.71 -0.49 5.54
N ASN A 218 15.76 -1.83 5.65
CA ASN A 218 16.93 -2.56 6.15
C ASN A 218 17.99 -2.78 5.07
N ASP A 219 17.66 -2.58 3.80
CA ASP A 219 18.63 -2.56 2.72
C ASP A 219 19.71 -1.51 3.00
N SER A 220 20.96 -1.98 3.10
CA SER A 220 22.15 -1.16 3.32
C SER A 220 22.25 0.03 2.35
N THR A 221 21.73 -0.11 1.12
CA THR A 221 21.75 0.94 0.11
C THR A 221 20.88 2.14 0.47
N ILE A 222 19.82 1.98 1.27
CA ILE A 222 18.99 3.09 1.75
C ILE A 222 19.75 3.94 2.76
N LYS A 223 20.45 3.30 3.70
CA LYS A 223 21.31 4.00 4.67
C LYS A 223 22.48 4.70 3.99
N LEU A 224 23.08 4.08 2.97
CA LEU A 224 24.14 4.71 2.15
C LEU A 224 23.65 5.96 1.41
N LYS A 225 22.36 6.02 1.05
CA LYS A 225 21.71 7.21 0.48
C LYS A 225 21.31 8.26 1.54
N GLY A 226 21.61 8.01 2.81
CA GLY A 226 21.38 8.93 3.92
C GLY A 226 19.98 8.91 4.52
N TRP A 227 19.12 7.94 4.17
CA TRP A 227 17.74 7.89 4.64
C TRP A 227 17.59 7.03 5.91
N ASN A 228 16.90 7.59 6.90
CA ASN A 228 16.47 6.93 8.12
C ASN A 228 14.95 6.87 8.15
N TYR A 229 14.37 5.71 8.44
CA TYR A 229 12.92 5.52 8.46
C TYR A 229 12.42 5.10 9.84
N LYS A 230 11.24 5.61 10.21
CA LYS A 230 10.43 5.15 11.34
C LYS A 230 9.04 4.77 10.85
N ILE A 231 8.54 3.62 11.29
CA ILE A 231 7.28 3.07 10.83
C ILE A 231 6.32 3.02 12.02
N TYR A 232 5.09 3.50 11.82
CA TYR A 232 4.06 3.49 12.84
C TYR A 232 2.79 2.81 12.31
N GLY A 233 2.21 1.95 13.13
CA GLY A 233 0.97 1.24 12.85
C GLY A 233 -0.21 1.79 13.66
N GLN A 234 -1.35 1.95 13.00
CA GLN A 234 -2.65 2.20 13.63
C GLN A 234 -3.65 1.19 13.09
N PHE A 235 -4.52 0.65 13.95
CA PHE A 235 -5.57 -0.28 13.52
C PHE A 235 -6.90 0.14 14.12
N LEU A 236 -7.87 0.46 13.25
CA LEU A 236 -9.22 0.81 13.66
C LEU A 236 -10.26 -0.02 12.90
N GLU A 237 -11.47 -0.03 13.45
CA GLU A 237 -12.67 -0.39 12.71
C GLU A 237 -13.69 0.76 12.69
N ILE A 238 -14.46 0.83 11.60
CA ILE A 238 -15.65 1.66 11.51
C ILE A 238 -16.86 0.72 11.53
N TYR A 239 -17.63 0.79 12.61
CA TYR A 239 -18.84 0.01 12.80
C TYR A 239 -19.98 0.96 13.18
N ASN A 240 -21.08 0.91 12.44
CA ASN A 240 -22.25 1.78 12.65
C ASN A 240 -21.86 3.29 12.75
N GLU A 241 -21.05 3.78 11.80
CA GLU A 241 -20.56 5.17 11.75
C GLU A 241 -19.79 5.62 13.01
N THR A 242 -19.29 4.67 13.80
CA THR A 242 -18.45 4.89 14.98
C THR A 242 -17.08 4.27 14.76
N ILE A 243 -16.03 5.02 15.11
CA ILE A 243 -14.64 4.53 15.06
C ILE A 243 -14.32 3.82 16.38
N HIS A 244 -13.74 2.63 16.26
CA HIS A 244 -13.20 1.87 17.38
C HIS A 244 -11.72 1.58 17.14
N ASP A 245 -10.90 1.82 18.16
CA ASP A 245 -9.49 1.44 18.17
C ASP A 245 -9.37 -0.07 18.43
N LEU A 246 -8.68 -0.78 17.54
CA LEU A 246 -8.45 -2.24 17.64
C LEU A 246 -7.13 -2.59 18.33
N LEU A 247 -6.28 -1.60 18.62
CA LEU A 247 -5.00 -1.79 19.30
C LEU A 247 -5.10 -1.54 20.80
N ASN A 248 -6.08 -0.76 21.25
CA ASN A 248 -6.22 -0.44 22.66
C ASN A 248 -6.65 -1.68 23.49
N ASN A 249 -6.04 -1.85 24.67
CA ASN A 249 -6.39 -2.91 25.61
C ASN A 249 -7.59 -2.44 26.45
N ASN A 250 -8.80 -2.88 26.11
CA ASN A 250 -10.02 -2.65 26.90
C ASN A 250 -9.99 -3.26 28.34
N ASN A 251 -8.84 -3.76 28.79
CA ASN A 251 -8.63 -4.43 30.07
C ASN A 251 -8.18 -3.50 31.20
N ASN A 252 -7.74 -2.26 30.91
CA ASN A 252 -7.44 -1.29 31.95
C ASN A 252 -8.74 -0.73 32.56
N LYS A 253 -8.94 -0.97 33.86
CA LYS A 253 -10.15 -0.55 34.60
C LYS A 253 -10.32 0.99 34.61
N ASP A 254 -9.24 1.75 34.43
CA ASP A 254 -9.25 3.21 34.38
C ASP A 254 -9.73 3.77 33.03
N ASP A 255 -9.47 3.06 31.92
CA ASP A 255 -9.94 3.46 30.58
C ASP A 255 -11.45 3.26 30.40
N LYS A 256 -12.08 2.39 31.20
CA LYS A 256 -13.54 2.24 31.23
C LYS A 256 -14.25 3.51 31.74
N LYS A 257 -13.58 4.40 32.48
CA LYS A 257 -14.16 5.63 33.02
C LYS A 257 -14.06 6.83 32.06
N LYS A 258 -13.13 6.83 31.09
CA LYS A 258 -13.04 7.86 30.05
C LYS A 258 -13.49 7.26 28.72
N LYS A 259 -14.73 7.54 28.30
CA LYS A 259 -15.21 7.21 26.96
C LYS A 259 -14.45 8.04 25.92
N LEU A 260 -13.27 7.56 25.51
CA LEU A 260 -12.43 8.20 24.50
C LEU A 260 -13.25 8.40 23.22
N LYS A 261 -13.23 9.63 22.69
CA LYS A 261 -13.86 9.96 21.42
C LYS A 261 -12.81 9.93 20.31
N TYR A 262 -13.13 9.26 19.22
CA TYR A 262 -12.27 9.16 18.04
C TYR A 262 -12.86 10.05 16.94
N GLU A 263 -12.27 11.22 16.71
CA GLU A 263 -12.73 12.23 15.75
C GLU A 263 -11.73 12.35 14.60
N ILE A 264 -12.27 12.41 13.38
CA ILE A 264 -11.49 12.61 12.15
C ILE A 264 -11.16 14.09 12.01
N ARG A 265 -9.87 14.42 11.93
CA ARG A 265 -9.34 15.76 11.69
C ARG A 265 -8.52 15.76 10.40
N HIS A 266 -8.76 16.77 9.57
CA HIS A 266 -8.04 16.97 8.33
C HIS A 266 -6.99 18.06 8.51
N ASP A 267 -5.82 17.83 7.95
CA ASP A 267 -4.79 18.84 7.72
C ASP A 267 -4.78 19.18 6.22
N PRO A 268 -5.39 20.32 5.82
CA PRO A 268 -5.43 20.73 4.41
C PRO A 268 -4.08 21.14 3.84
N LEU A 269 -3.12 21.55 4.67
CA LEU A 269 -1.80 22.00 4.20
C LEU A 269 -0.96 20.82 3.75
N ASN A 270 -1.02 19.72 4.50
CA ASN A 270 -0.26 18.51 4.22
C ASN A 270 -1.09 17.40 3.55
N GLU A 271 -2.37 17.66 3.21
CA GLU A 271 -3.32 16.68 2.66
C GLU A 271 -3.37 15.37 3.49
N LYS A 272 -3.43 15.50 4.82
CA LYS A 272 -3.39 14.38 5.78
C LYS A 272 -4.66 14.28 6.61
N THR A 273 -4.95 13.06 7.05
CA THR A 273 -6.07 12.77 7.96
C THR A 273 -5.56 12.13 9.24
N ILE A 274 -5.93 12.72 10.38
CA ILE A 274 -5.58 12.29 11.73
C ILE A 274 -6.86 11.86 12.46
N ILE A 275 -6.77 10.85 13.32
CA ILE A 275 -7.87 10.44 14.20
C ILE A 275 -7.44 10.70 15.64
N THR A 276 -8.22 11.48 16.38
CA THR A 276 -7.90 11.81 17.79
C THR A 276 -7.92 10.57 18.67
N ASN A 277 -6.97 10.48 19.60
CA ASN A 277 -6.89 9.41 20.62
C ASN A 277 -6.70 7.99 20.06
N LEU A 278 -6.49 7.83 18.75
CA LEU A 278 -6.22 6.53 18.16
C LEU A 278 -4.80 6.08 18.55
N SER A 279 -4.67 4.85 19.02
CA SER A 279 -3.38 4.27 19.37
C SER A 279 -2.47 4.22 18.14
N GLU A 280 -1.24 4.69 18.31
CA GLU A 280 -0.16 4.64 17.33
C GLU A 280 1.00 3.87 17.97
N ILE A 281 1.47 2.82 17.30
CA ILE A 281 2.53 1.95 17.80
C ILE A 281 3.68 1.96 16.79
N GLU A 282 4.91 2.17 17.25
CA GLU A 282 6.10 2.03 16.42
C GLU A 282 6.32 0.56 16.04
N LEU A 283 6.40 0.27 14.75
CA LEU A 283 6.63 -1.07 14.22
C LEU A 283 8.13 -1.29 14.05
N LEU A 284 8.65 -2.33 14.70
CA LEU A 284 10.09 -2.65 14.68
C LEU A 284 10.42 -3.84 13.76
N ASP A 285 9.47 -4.74 13.58
CA ASP A 285 9.59 -5.92 12.74
C ASP A 285 8.23 -6.40 12.23
N VAL A 286 8.26 -7.47 11.44
CA VAL A 286 7.08 -8.09 10.81
C VAL A 286 6.29 -8.92 11.82
N ASP A 287 6.96 -9.54 12.79
CA ASP A 287 6.33 -10.39 13.79
C ASP A 287 5.37 -9.60 14.67
N MET A 288 5.77 -8.38 15.05
CA MET A 288 4.93 -7.42 15.76
C MET A 288 3.66 -7.06 14.97
N VAL A 289 3.73 -7.01 13.63
CA VAL A 289 2.52 -6.80 12.80
C VAL A 289 1.62 -8.02 12.82
N ASN A 290 2.18 -9.24 12.78
CA ASN A 290 1.38 -10.45 12.91
C ASN A 290 0.66 -10.49 14.27
N GLU A 291 1.34 -10.11 15.35
CA GLU A 291 0.72 -9.95 16.68
C GLU A 291 -0.40 -8.91 16.69
N ILE A 292 -0.19 -7.76 16.05
CA ILE A 292 -1.20 -6.71 15.89
C ILE A 292 -2.43 -7.24 15.13
N LEU A 293 -2.23 -7.98 14.04
CA LEU A 293 -3.31 -8.60 13.26
C LEU A 293 -4.11 -9.60 14.11
N ILE A 294 -3.42 -10.46 14.86
CA ILE A 294 -4.05 -11.43 15.78
C ILE A 294 -4.85 -10.70 16.86
N LYS A 295 -4.23 -9.70 17.51
CA LYS A 295 -4.87 -8.89 18.56
C LYS A 295 -6.11 -8.17 18.05
N ALA A 296 -6.02 -7.52 16.89
CA ALA A 296 -7.15 -6.83 16.28
C ALA A 296 -8.28 -7.80 15.91
N ASN A 297 -7.97 -8.96 15.33
CA ASN A 297 -8.96 -9.99 15.06
C ASN A 297 -9.63 -10.53 16.33
N ASN A 298 -8.88 -10.70 17.42
CA ASN A 298 -9.43 -11.08 18.71
C ASN A 298 -10.36 -10.00 19.27
N ASN A 299 -9.96 -8.73 19.19
CA ASN A 299 -10.80 -7.59 19.61
C ASN A 299 -12.10 -7.50 18.81
N ARG A 300 -12.04 -7.74 17.49
CA ARG A 300 -13.23 -7.85 16.62
C ARG A 300 -14.12 -9.04 17.02
N SER A 301 -13.51 -10.16 17.38
CA SER A 301 -14.22 -11.40 17.75
C SER A 301 -14.88 -11.31 19.14
N VAL A 302 -14.21 -10.74 20.15
CA VAL A 302 -14.81 -10.53 21.49
C VAL A 302 -16.00 -9.57 21.42
N ALA A 303 -15.96 -8.61 20.51
CA ALA A 303 -17.09 -7.74 20.23
C ALA A 303 -18.24 -8.46 19.50
N SER A 304 -17.96 -9.56 18.80
CA SER A 304 -18.91 -10.40 18.05
C SER A 304 -19.68 -11.40 18.94
N THR A 305 -19.06 -11.94 20.00
CA THR A 305 -19.70 -12.91 20.91
C THR A 305 -20.81 -12.32 21.80
N LYS A 306 -20.95 -10.98 21.84
CA LYS A 306 -22.07 -10.29 22.50
C LYS A 306 -23.25 -9.96 21.58
N SER A 307 -23.07 -9.96 20.26
CA SER A 307 -24.14 -9.83 19.25
C SER A 307 -23.55 -9.95 17.83
N ASN A 308 -23.68 -11.11 17.18
CA ASN A 308 -23.41 -11.42 15.75
C ASN A 308 -21.96 -11.39 15.23
N GLU A 309 -21.79 -11.98 14.04
CA GLU A 309 -20.63 -11.99 13.12
C GLU A 309 -20.18 -10.58 12.68
N ARG A 310 -19.76 -9.75 13.64
CA ARG A 310 -19.34 -8.33 13.48
C ARG A 310 -18.24 -8.14 12.43
N SER A 311 -17.37 -9.13 12.22
CA SER A 311 -16.25 -9.04 11.27
C SER A 311 -16.67 -8.87 9.82
N SER A 312 -17.85 -9.37 9.44
CA SER A 312 -18.42 -9.17 8.08
C SER A 312 -19.10 -7.81 7.91
N ARG A 313 -19.32 -7.11 9.03
CA ARG A 313 -20.23 -5.95 9.15
C ARG A 313 -19.53 -4.66 9.59
N SER A 314 -18.22 -4.69 9.77
CA SER A 314 -17.40 -3.50 10.05
C SER A 314 -16.29 -3.35 9.01
N HIS A 315 -15.95 -2.09 8.69
CA HIS A 315 -14.78 -1.80 7.87
C HIS A 315 -13.55 -1.79 8.75
N SER A 316 -12.53 -2.57 8.40
CA SER A 316 -11.25 -2.59 9.12
C SER A 316 -10.20 -1.83 8.34
N ILE A 317 -9.47 -0.94 9.00
CA ILE A 317 -8.45 -0.10 8.39
C ILE A 317 -7.16 -0.24 9.18
N PHE A 318 -6.15 -0.86 8.56
CA PHE A 318 -4.78 -0.83 9.05
C PHE A 318 -4.02 0.29 8.33
N ARG A 319 -3.49 1.24 9.10
CA ARG A 319 -2.78 2.41 8.60
C ARG A 319 -1.32 2.28 8.98
N ILE A 320 -0.44 2.35 7.99
CA ILE A 320 1.00 2.35 8.18
C ILE A 320 1.50 3.73 7.80
N LYS A 321 2.00 4.47 8.78
CA LYS A 321 2.65 5.77 8.60
C LYS A 321 4.15 5.54 8.51
N ILE A 322 4.74 5.96 7.40
CA ILE A 322 6.17 5.80 7.10
C ILE A 322 6.79 7.20 7.13
N VAL A 323 7.65 7.46 8.10
CA VAL A 323 8.37 8.73 8.25
C VAL A 323 9.82 8.52 7.85
N GLY A 324 10.27 9.19 6.79
CA GLY A 324 11.65 9.15 6.32
C GLY A 324 12.34 10.50 6.50
N GLU A 325 13.55 10.49 7.06
CA GLU A 325 14.40 11.66 7.22
C GLU A 325 15.75 11.42 6.54
N ASN A 326 16.23 12.42 5.79
CA ASN A 326 17.58 12.43 5.24
C ASN A 326 18.38 13.59 5.82
N PRO A 327 19.22 13.37 6.85
CA PRO A 327 19.99 14.44 7.47
C PRO A 327 21.01 15.10 6.53
N MET A 328 21.48 14.38 5.50
CA MET A 328 22.46 14.89 4.53
C MET A 328 21.84 15.91 3.59
N THR A 329 20.59 15.69 3.15
CA THR A 329 19.85 16.59 2.26
C THR A 329 18.88 17.52 2.99
N ARG A 330 18.61 17.27 4.29
CA ARG A 330 17.56 17.90 5.11
C ARG A 330 16.15 17.69 4.57
N GLU A 331 15.95 16.60 3.82
CA GLU A 331 14.64 16.23 3.28
C GLU A 331 13.88 15.35 4.27
N ASN A 332 12.58 15.61 4.39
CA ASN A 332 11.65 14.79 5.16
C ASN A 332 10.55 14.28 4.24
N THR A 333 10.14 13.03 4.47
CA THR A 333 9.04 12.38 3.76
C THR A 333 8.11 11.73 4.76
N GLU A 334 6.82 11.80 4.49
CA GLU A 334 5.82 11.08 5.28
C GLU A 334 4.76 10.52 4.35
N GLY A 335 4.69 9.19 4.25
CA GLY A 335 3.69 8.49 3.46
C GLY A 335 2.75 7.70 4.36
N ILE A 336 1.48 7.62 3.96
CA ILE A 336 0.47 6.83 4.67
C ILE A 336 -0.05 5.75 3.73
N LEU A 337 0.17 4.49 4.08
CA LEU A 337 -0.42 3.33 3.43
C LEU A 337 -1.64 2.87 4.22
N ASN A 338 -2.83 2.98 3.62
CA ASN A 338 -4.09 2.52 4.19
C ASN A 338 -4.47 1.20 3.54
N LEU A 339 -4.55 0.13 4.34
CA LEU A 339 -4.92 -1.22 3.94
C LEU A 339 -6.28 -1.54 4.57
N ILE A 340 -7.30 -1.66 3.74
CA ILE A 340 -8.70 -1.66 4.17
C ILE A 340 -9.40 -2.97 3.76
N ASP A 341 -10.05 -3.59 4.73
CA ASP A 341 -11.00 -4.69 4.52
C ASP A 341 -12.41 -4.14 4.76
N LEU A 342 -13.16 -3.90 3.67
CA LEU A 342 -14.50 -3.33 3.77
C LEU A 342 -15.50 -4.38 4.29
N ALA A 343 -16.60 -3.92 4.86
CA ALA A 343 -17.75 -4.75 5.17
C ALA A 343 -18.35 -5.40 3.90
N GLY A 344 -19.15 -6.46 4.09
CA GLY A 344 -19.88 -7.13 3.02
C GLY A 344 -20.79 -6.17 2.23
N SER A 345 -20.81 -6.34 0.90
CA SER A 345 -21.63 -5.54 -0.02
C SER A 345 -23.02 -6.12 -0.31
N GLU A 346 -23.37 -7.26 0.29
CA GLU A 346 -24.64 -7.94 0.07
C GLU A 346 -25.86 -7.10 0.46
N ARG A 347 -26.93 -7.22 -0.34
CA ARG A 347 -28.14 -6.40 -0.15
C ARG A 347 -29.10 -6.99 0.88
N LEU A 348 -29.81 -6.08 1.54
CA LEU A 348 -30.81 -6.36 2.59
C LEU A 348 -32.00 -7.23 2.16
N SER A 349 -32.27 -7.34 0.85
CA SER A 349 -33.51 -7.92 0.29
C SER A 349 -33.73 -9.40 0.65
N GLN A 350 -32.76 -10.06 1.27
CA GLN A 350 -32.85 -11.47 1.69
C GLN A 350 -32.94 -11.67 3.22
N SER A 351 -32.91 -10.60 4.02
CA SER A 351 -32.80 -10.74 5.48
C SER A 351 -34.08 -10.29 6.18
N GLN A 352 -34.79 -11.22 6.84
CA GLN A 352 -35.99 -10.96 7.67
C GLN A 352 -35.65 -10.25 9.00
N VAL A 353 -34.77 -9.25 8.94
CA VAL A 353 -34.07 -8.72 10.11
C VAL A 353 -34.78 -7.45 10.61
N THR A 354 -35.19 -7.47 11.87
CA THR A 354 -35.88 -6.36 12.55
C THR A 354 -34.99 -5.68 13.61
N GLY A 355 -35.35 -4.47 14.04
CA GLY A 355 -34.71 -3.80 15.18
C GLY A 355 -33.30 -3.26 14.93
N GLU A 356 -32.38 -3.40 15.89
CA GLU A 356 -31.01 -2.85 15.83
C GLU A 356 -30.19 -3.40 14.67
N ARG A 357 -30.38 -4.67 14.31
CA ARG A 357 -29.70 -5.30 13.18
C ARG A 357 -30.10 -4.68 11.82
N LEU A 358 -31.31 -4.14 11.70
CA LEU A 358 -31.73 -3.38 10.52
C LEU A 358 -30.95 -2.06 10.43
N LYS A 359 -30.83 -1.32 11.55
CA LYS A 359 -30.06 -0.07 11.61
C LYS A 359 -28.58 -0.31 11.29
N GLU A 360 -28.00 -1.37 11.85
CA GLU A 360 -26.63 -1.82 11.55
C GLU A 360 -26.43 -2.05 10.05
N THR A 361 -27.31 -2.85 9.44
CA THR A 361 -27.20 -3.18 8.01
C THR A 361 -27.44 -1.97 7.10
N GLN A 362 -28.34 -1.06 7.50
CA GLN A 362 -28.52 0.22 6.83
C GLN A 362 -27.25 1.09 6.90
N ALA A 363 -26.56 1.12 8.04
CA ALA A 363 -25.32 1.88 8.20
C ALA A 363 -24.19 1.34 7.31
N ILE A 364 -24.05 0.01 7.22
CA ILE A 364 -23.07 -0.65 6.34
C ILE A 364 -23.34 -0.26 4.87
N ASN A 365 -24.56 -0.50 4.40
CA ASN A 365 -24.93 -0.19 3.02
C ASN A 365 -24.85 1.31 2.73
N LYS A 366 -25.15 2.17 3.71
CA LYS A 366 -24.98 3.63 3.59
C LYS A 366 -23.53 3.97 3.34
N SER A 367 -22.59 3.47 4.15
CA SER A 367 -21.17 3.79 3.99
C SER A 367 -20.59 3.38 2.63
N LEU A 368 -20.98 2.19 2.12
CA LEU A 368 -20.58 1.72 0.78
C LEU A 368 -21.25 2.50 -0.35
N SER A 369 -22.52 2.89 -0.18
CA SER A 369 -23.22 3.75 -1.15
C SER A 369 -22.58 5.13 -1.22
N CYS A 370 -22.27 5.74 -0.07
CA CYS A 370 -21.55 7.02 -0.01
C CYS A 370 -20.17 6.94 -0.66
N LEU A 371 -19.45 5.82 -0.51
CA LEU A 371 -18.20 5.59 -1.24
C LEU A 371 -18.42 5.60 -2.76
N GLY A 372 -19.48 4.93 -3.23
CA GLY A 372 -19.87 4.95 -4.63
C GLY A 372 -20.28 6.34 -5.17
N ASP A 373 -20.90 7.16 -4.33
CA ASP A 373 -21.29 8.54 -4.68
C ASP A 373 -20.07 9.45 -4.75
N VAL A 374 -19.13 9.31 -3.81
CA VAL A 374 -17.86 10.05 -3.81
C VAL A 374 -17.03 9.72 -5.04
N ILE A 375 -16.87 8.43 -5.37
CA ILE A 375 -16.10 8.00 -6.55
C ILE A 375 -16.77 8.51 -7.83
N TYR A 376 -18.10 8.46 -7.91
CA TYR A 376 -18.84 9.00 -9.04
C TYR A 376 -18.65 10.52 -9.22
N ALA A 377 -18.76 11.27 -8.11
CA ALA A 377 -18.55 12.71 -8.12
C ALA A 377 -17.12 13.06 -8.54
N LEU A 378 -16.13 12.30 -8.07
CA LEU A 378 -14.73 12.44 -8.50
C LEU A 378 -14.55 12.21 -10.00
N GLY A 379 -15.28 11.27 -10.61
CA GLY A 379 -15.18 10.98 -12.04
C GLY A 379 -15.83 12.04 -12.92
N ASN A 380 -16.99 12.56 -12.51
CA ASN A 380 -17.76 13.52 -13.32
C ASN A 380 -17.23 14.94 -13.26
N ASN A 381 -16.66 15.37 -12.12
CA ASN A 381 -16.13 16.73 -11.94
C ASN A 381 -14.93 17.05 -12.85
N ASN A 382 -14.36 16.04 -13.51
CA ASN A 382 -13.13 16.14 -14.29
C ASN A 382 -13.35 16.08 -15.82
N THR A 383 -14.60 16.11 -16.30
CA THR A 383 -14.89 16.10 -17.76
C THR A 383 -14.78 17.51 -18.37
N PRO A 384 -13.93 17.77 -19.38
CA PRO A 384 -13.72 19.11 -19.94
C PRO A 384 -14.85 19.60 -20.88
N ASN A 385 -15.82 18.77 -21.22
CA ASN A 385 -16.72 18.98 -22.36
C ASN A 385 -18.17 19.30 -21.97
N GLY A 386 -18.34 20.30 -21.11
CA GLY A 386 -19.63 20.94 -20.88
C GLY A 386 -19.52 22.44 -21.11
N HIS A 387 -19.79 22.90 -22.34
CA HIS A 387 -20.14 24.30 -22.55
C HIS A 387 -21.29 24.65 -21.59
N ASN A 388 -21.08 25.67 -20.75
CA ASN A 388 -21.98 26.23 -19.73
C ASN A 388 -21.93 25.60 -18.32
N SER A 389 -20.84 25.85 -17.58
CA SER A 389 -20.93 26.47 -16.24
C SER A 389 -19.54 26.70 -15.64
N ILE A 390 -19.13 27.96 -15.55
CA ILE A 390 -17.95 28.45 -14.80
C ILE A 390 -18.20 28.48 -13.27
N SER A 391 -19.26 27.82 -12.80
CA SER A 391 -19.70 27.89 -11.42
C SER A 391 -20.36 26.57 -11.02
N ASN A 392 -19.55 25.63 -10.53
CA ASN A 392 -19.83 24.69 -9.45
C ASN A 392 -18.82 23.55 -9.54
N SER A 393 -17.73 23.63 -8.77
CA SER A 393 -17.09 22.40 -8.31
C SER A 393 -18.16 21.62 -7.55
N ASN A 394 -18.78 20.65 -8.21
CA ASN A 394 -19.85 19.85 -7.61
C ASN A 394 -19.32 19.29 -6.29
N HIS A 395 -19.95 19.69 -5.19
CA HIS A 395 -19.50 19.34 -3.85
C HIS A 395 -19.36 17.81 -3.73
N ILE A 396 -18.14 17.32 -3.44
CA ILE A 396 -17.91 15.90 -3.25
C ILE A 396 -18.32 15.54 -1.82
N PRO A 397 -19.29 14.63 -1.61
CA PRO A 397 -19.93 14.42 -0.31
C PRO A 397 -19.13 13.50 0.63
N PHE A 398 -17.83 13.78 0.82
CA PHE A 398 -16.96 12.96 1.69
C PHE A 398 -17.51 12.85 3.12
N ARG A 399 -18.25 13.86 3.60
CA ARG A 399 -18.80 13.91 4.96
C ARG A 399 -20.00 13.00 5.20
N ASN A 400 -20.58 12.38 4.16
CA ASN A 400 -21.81 11.58 4.29
C ASN A 400 -21.61 10.25 5.04
N SER A 401 -20.36 9.76 5.11
CA SER A 401 -19.95 8.63 5.95
C SER A 401 -18.58 8.90 6.59
N LYS A 402 -18.34 8.34 7.78
CA LYS A 402 -17.02 8.33 8.41
C LYS A 402 -15.96 7.68 7.55
N LEU A 403 -16.31 6.64 6.78
CA LEU A 403 -15.38 5.96 5.87
C LEU A 403 -14.89 6.93 4.79
N THR A 404 -15.83 7.54 4.05
CA THR A 404 -15.48 8.49 2.98
C THR A 404 -14.78 9.73 3.54
N TYR A 405 -15.16 10.17 4.74
CA TYR A 405 -14.53 11.33 5.37
C TYR A 405 -13.09 11.01 5.75
N LEU A 406 -12.83 9.83 6.34
CA LEU A 406 -11.48 9.37 6.65
C LEU A 406 -10.61 9.28 5.39
N LEU A 407 -11.17 8.76 4.29
CA LEU A 407 -10.49 8.53 3.03
C LEU A 407 -10.43 9.73 2.10
N GLN A 408 -10.87 10.92 2.52
CA GLN A 408 -10.94 12.12 1.67
C GLN A 408 -9.63 12.38 0.90
N TYR A 409 -8.51 12.50 1.61
CA TYR A 409 -7.20 12.70 0.98
C TYR A 409 -6.57 11.42 0.45
N SER A 410 -7.16 10.26 0.69
CA SER A 410 -6.72 8.99 0.10
C SER A 410 -7.33 8.76 -1.29
N LEU A 411 -8.53 9.28 -1.54
CA LEU A 411 -9.28 9.19 -2.79
C LEU A 411 -9.15 10.44 -3.68
N SER A 412 -8.39 11.44 -3.25
CA SER A 412 -8.19 12.70 -3.99
C SER A 412 -6.73 13.13 -3.98
N GLY A 413 -6.42 14.20 -4.72
CA GLY A 413 -5.07 14.75 -4.79
C GLY A 413 -4.08 13.82 -5.51
N LYS A 414 -2.86 13.73 -4.98
CA LYS A 414 -1.76 12.92 -5.57
C LYS A 414 -1.78 11.46 -5.11
N SER A 415 -2.76 11.08 -4.29
CA SER A 415 -2.86 9.76 -3.70
C SER A 415 -3.09 8.67 -4.74
N LYS A 416 -2.62 7.46 -4.45
CA LYS A 416 -2.85 6.28 -5.28
C LYS A 416 -3.84 5.36 -4.59
N THR A 417 -4.88 4.97 -5.31
CA THR A 417 -5.96 4.12 -4.81
C THR A 417 -6.04 2.85 -5.65
N LEU A 418 -6.07 1.70 -4.98
CA LEU A 418 -6.33 0.41 -5.59
C LEU A 418 -7.55 -0.24 -4.91
N MET A 419 -8.52 -0.61 -5.72
CA MET A 419 -9.68 -1.38 -5.28
C MET A 419 -9.52 -2.83 -5.73
N PHE A 420 -9.52 -3.76 -4.77
CA PHE A 420 -9.80 -5.16 -5.05
C PHE A 420 -11.32 -5.39 -5.05
N VAL A 421 -11.88 -5.88 -6.14
CA VAL A 421 -13.20 -6.51 -6.15
C VAL A 421 -13.03 -8.02 -6.05
N THR A 422 -13.31 -8.59 -4.88
CA THR A 422 -13.23 -10.03 -4.66
C THR A 422 -14.59 -10.67 -4.95
N ILE A 423 -14.61 -11.74 -5.75
CA ILE A 423 -15.86 -12.45 -6.11
C ILE A 423 -15.75 -13.96 -5.86
N PRO A 424 -16.84 -14.61 -5.39
CA PRO A 424 -16.92 -16.06 -5.33
C PRO A 424 -17.17 -16.68 -6.73
N PRO A 425 -16.68 -17.90 -6.98
CA PRO A 425 -16.83 -18.55 -8.29
C PRO A 425 -18.15 -19.31 -8.48
N PHE A 426 -19.20 -19.06 -7.68
CA PHE A 426 -20.40 -19.93 -7.60
C PHE A 426 -21.67 -19.28 -8.17
N GLU A 427 -22.51 -20.07 -8.84
CA GLU A 427 -23.77 -19.59 -9.43
C GLU A 427 -24.74 -19.02 -8.40
N LYS A 428 -24.80 -19.61 -7.19
CA LYS A 428 -25.65 -19.11 -6.09
C LYS A 428 -25.36 -17.66 -5.72
N ASN A 429 -24.16 -17.18 -6.02
CA ASN A 429 -23.69 -15.82 -5.73
C ASN A 429 -23.74 -14.91 -6.96
N PHE A 430 -24.36 -15.34 -8.07
CA PHE A 430 -24.38 -14.60 -9.33
C PHE A 430 -24.84 -13.14 -9.17
N ASN A 431 -25.96 -12.91 -8.49
CA ASN A 431 -26.53 -11.56 -8.34
C ASN A 431 -25.59 -10.60 -7.59
N GLU A 432 -24.96 -11.08 -6.51
CA GLU A 432 -24.04 -10.25 -5.72
C GLU A 432 -22.67 -10.09 -6.38
N THR A 433 -22.24 -11.10 -7.14
CA THR A 433 -21.08 -11.01 -8.04
C THR A 433 -21.32 -9.92 -9.09
N LEU A 434 -22.49 -9.91 -9.73
CA LEU A 434 -22.86 -8.93 -10.73
C LEU A 434 -22.95 -7.51 -10.14
N ASN A 435 -23.52 -7.35 -8.94
CA ASN A 435 -23.53 -6.07 -8.23
C ASN A 435 -22.11 -5.58 -7.95
N SER A 436 -21.24 -6.47 -7.48
CA SER A 436 -19.87 -6.13 -7.12
C SER A 436 -19.06 -5.66 -8.34
N LEU A 437 -19.21 -6.36 -9.46
CA LEU A 437 -18.54 -6.02 -10.72
C LEU A 437 -19.08 -4.73 -11.35
N ARG A 438 -20.39 -4.48 -11.25
CA ARG A 438 -20.97 -3.19 -11.69
C ARG A 438 -20.43 -2.01 -10.88
N PHE A 439 -20.32 -2.18 -9.56
CA PHE A 439 -19.70 -1.17 -8.70
C PHE A 439 -18.23 -0.95 -9.10
N ALA A 440 -17.47 -2.03 -9.22
CA ALA A 440 -16.07 -2.00 -9.63
C ALA A 440 -15.88 -1.30 -10.99
N LYS A 441 -16.73 -1.58 -11.99
CA LYS A 441 -16.70 -0.92 -13.31
C LYS A 441 -16.92 0.59 -13.19
N LYS A 442 -17.81 1.02 -12.30
CA LYS A 442 -18.02 2.44 -12.00
C LYS A 442 -16.76 3.09 -11.42
N VAL A 443 -16.06 2.39 -10.52
CA VAL A 443 -14.79 2.86 -9.96
C VAL A 443 -13.69 2.92 -11.03
N ASN A 444 -13.58 1.89 -11.88
CA ASN A 444 -12.56 1.79 -12.93
C ASN A 444 -12.66 2.94 -13.94
N ASN A 445 -13.89 3.37 -14.27
CA ASN A 445 -14.12 4.47 -15.20
C ASN A 445 -13.80 5.86 -14.61
N THR A 446 -13.43 5.95 -13.34
CA THR A 446 -13.16 7.23 -12.65
C THR A 446 -11.73 7.69 -12.91
N LYS A 447 -11.56 8.77 -13.68
CA LYS A 447 -10.23 9.40 -13.89
C LYS A 447 -10.04 10.62 -12.98
N ILE A 448 -9.02 10.58 -12.13
CA ILE A 448 -8.55 11.76 -11.39
C ILE A 448 -7.52 12.48 -12.26
N CYS A 449 -7.88 13.63 -12.83
CA CYS A 449 -6.91 14.52 -13.46
C CYS A 449 -6.18 15.29 -12.35
N ASN A 450 -4.86 15.13 -12.23
CA ASN A 450 -4.05 15.97 -11.36
C ASN A 450 -4.12 17.42 -11.89
N ALA A 451 -4.94 18.26 -11.27
CA ALA A 451 -4.99 19.69 -11.56
C ALA A 451 -3.73 20.37 -10.99
N ASN A 452 -2.56 20.12 -11.60
CA ASN A 452 -1.33 20.88 -11.43
C ASN A 452 -0.30 20.47 -12.51
N GLY A 453 -0.62 20.76 -13.77
CA GLY A 453 0.42 21.09 -14.73
C GLY A 453 1.12 22.35 -14.21
N SER A 454 2.39 22.23 -13.86
CA SER A 454 3.27 23.29 -13.38
C SER A 454 3.03 24.62 -14.10
N ARG A 455 2.30 25.55 -13.47
CA ARG A 455 2.45 26.97 -13.76
C ARG A 455 3.88 27.33 -13.38
N LYS A 456 4.78 27.31 -14.36
CA LYS A 456 6.05 28.04 -14.28
C LYS A 456 5.70 29.44 -13.80
N LYS A 457 6.05 29.78 -12.55
CA LYS A 457 6.18 31.17 -12.14
C LYS A 457 7.20 31.78 -13.11
N ARG A 458 6.73 32.58 -14.05
CA ARG A 458 7.59 33.58 -14.70
C ARG A 458 7.92 34.56 -13.58
N ASN A 459 9.16 34.51 -13.13
CA ASN A 459 9.70 35.60 -12.34
C ASN A 459 9.85 36.79 -13.29
N GLU A 460 9.14 37.88 -12.99
CA GLU A 460 9.58 39.23 -13.33
C GLU A 460 10.57 39.70 -12.26
#